data_AF-A0A7G8FS77-F1
#
_entry.id   AF-A0A7G8FS77-F1
#
_cell.length_a   1.000
_cell.length_b   1.000
_cell.length_c   1.000
_cell.angle_alpha   90.00
_cell.angle_beta   90.00
_cell.angle_gamma   90.00
#
_symmetry.space_group_name_H-M   'P 1'
#
loop_
_entity.id
_entity.type
_entity.pdbx_description
1 polymer ?
#
loop_
_entity_poly.entity_id
_entity_poly.type
_entity_poly.pdbx_seq_one_letter_code
_entity_poly.pdbx_strand_id
1 'polypeptide(L)'
;MTQSSEAIIRSLTSKLAPDMELRLSIGDGVLRINVKPDDRTLWQDTLLTITDPGNILLACESSSCALEDTKLTWVVGAAIRDTSINQAGAIVNLLQTLGVASHLAEAVPKHCPGLAEEMTWAFYLERHGWLTACPVLPQRPLDCQGHDSRKL
;
A
#
# COMPACT_ATOMS: atom_id res chain seq x y z
N MET A 1 -18.73 -6.77 -11.49
CA MET A 1 -18.07 -7.93 -10.84
C MET A 1 -16.81 -7.38 -10.21
N THR A 2 -16.79 -7.23 -8.89
CA THR A 2 -15.61 -6.77 -8.15
C THR A 2 -14.64 -7.95 -8.08
N GLN A 3 -13.40 -7.76 -8.52
CA GLN A 3 -12.37 -8.80 -8.45
C GLN A 3 -11.86 -8.86 -7.00
N SER A 4 -11.85 -10.03 -6.37
CA SER A 4 -11.36 -10.16 -4.99
C SER A 4 -9.92 -9.65 -4.85
N SER A 5 -9.57 -9.07 -3.69
CA SER A 5 -8.25 -8.51 -3.39
C SER A 5 -7.10 -9.48 -3.69
N GLU A 6 -7.28 -10.77 -3.39
CA GLU A 6 -6.31 -11.82 -3.72
C GLU A 6 -6.10 -11.99 -5.23
N ALA A 7 -7.17 -11.92 -6.01
CA ALA A 7 -7.09 -12.04 -7.46
C ALA A 7 -6.45 -10.80 -8.09
N ILE A 8 -6.66 -9.61 -7.53
CA ILE A 8 -5.97 -8.37 -7.93
C ILE A 8 -4.48 -8.52 -7.68
N ILE A 9 -4.08 -8.89 -6.46
CA ILE A 9 -2.66 -9.02 -6.09
C ILE A 9 -1.97 -10.12 -6.88
N ARG A 10 -2.61 -11.27 -7.07
CA ARG A 10 -2.10 -12.33 -7.94
C ARG A 10 -1.90 -11.82 -9.37
N SER A 11 -2.87 -11.10 -9.91
CA SER A 11 -2.78 -10.53 -11.25
C SER A 11 -1.66 -9.49 -11.37
N LEU A 12 -1.48 -8.62 -10.38
CA LEU A 12 -0.37 -7.66 -10.34
C LEU A 12 0.97 -8.39 -10.25
N THR A 13 1.11 -9.35 -9.32
CA THR A 13 2.34 -10.14 -9.14
C THR A 13 2.74 -10.86 -10.43
N SER A 14 1.79 -11.53 -11.09
CA SER A 14 2.05 -12.20 -12.37
C SER A 14 2.43 -11.25 -13.49
N LYS A 15 1.82 -10.05 -13.55
CA LYS A 15 2.12 -9.04 -14.58
C LYS A 15 3.48 -8.38 -14.39
N LEU A 16 3.93 -8.25 -13.14
CA LEU A 16 5.16 -7.53 -12.78
C LEU A 16 6.36 -8.46 -12.60
N ALA A 17 6.16 -9.77 -12.70
CA ALA A 17 7.26 -10.73 -12.68
C ALA A 17 8.21 -10.53 -13.90
N PRO A 18 9.53 -10.74 -13.73
CA PRO A 18 10.22 -11.13 -12.50
C PRO A 18 10.62 -9.97 -11.58
N ASP A 19 10.51 -8.72 -12.03
CA ASP A 19 11.01 -7.54 -11.31
C ASP A 19 10.20 -7.26 -10.02
N MET A 20 8.95 -7.70 -10.00
CA MET A 20 7.97 -7.50 -8.91
C MET A 20 7.75 -6.02 -8.60
N GLU A 21 8.01 -5.15 -9.58
CA GLU A 21 7.72 -3.73 -9.52
C GLU A 21 7.40 -3.17 -10.91
N LEU A 22 6.69 -2.06 -10.95
CA LEU A 22 6.45 -1.25 -12.14
C LEU A 22 6.81 0.19 -11.81
N ARG A 23 7.62 0.82 -12.65
CA ARG A 23 7.97 2.23 -12.52
C ARG A 23 7.35 3.00 -13.67
N LEU A 24 6.53 3.99 -13.32
CA LEU A 24 5.79 4.83 -14.25
C LEU A 24 6.31 6.25 -14.11
N SER A 25 6.89 6.79 -15.19
CA SER A 25 7.23 8.21 -15.26
C SER A 25 5.95 9.02 -15.47
N ILE A 26 5.60 9.85 -14.49
CA ILE A 26 4.40 10.71 -14.53
C ILE A 26 4.89 12.14 -14.34
N GLY A 27 4.82 12.97 -15.38
CA GLY A 27 5.40 14.31 -15.34
C GLY A 27 6.91 14.25 -15.04
N ASP A 28 7.32 14.94 -13.97
CA ASP A 28 8.71 14.96 -13.47
C ASP A 28 8.96 13.91 -12.35
N GLY A 29 7.91 13.18 -11.95
CA GLY A 29 7.97 12.20 -10.87
C GLY A 29 7.94 10.75 -11.34
N VAL A 30 8.11 9.84 -10.38
CA VAL A 30 7.94 8.40 -10.58
C VAL A 30 6.89 7.86 -9.62
N LEU A 31 5.90 7.17 -10.17
CA LEU A 31 5.00 6.29 -9.43
C LEU A 31 5.52 4.85 -9.55
N ARG A 32 5.85 4.24 -8.42
CA ARG A 32 6.28 2.85 -8.32
C ARG A 32 5.15 1.99 -7.76
N ILE A 33 4.73 0.98 -8.50
CA ILE A 33 3.89 -0.09 -7.95
C ILE A 33 4.84 -1.20 -7.50
N ASN A 34 4.88 -1.47 -6.20
CA ASN A 34 5.78 -2.46 -5.61
C ASN A 34 4.99 -3.67 -5.14
N VAL A 35 5.28 -4.86 -5.66
CA VAL A 35 4.67 -6.13 -5.22
C VAL A 35 5.70 -7.11 -4.67
N LYS A 36 6.91 -6.64 -4.34
CA LYS A 36 7.97 -7.45 -3.73
C LYS A 36 7.47 -8.10 -2.42
N PRO A 37 7.77 -9.38 -2.19
CA PRO A 37 7.24 -10.13 -1.05
C PRO A 37 7.69 -9.53 0.28
N ASP A 38 8.97 -9.17 0.42
CA ASP A 38 9.51 -8.60 1.67
C ASP A 38 8.82 -7.29 2.07
N ASP A 39 8.69 -6.35 1.13
CA ASP A 39 7.99 -5.08 1.38
C ASP A 39 6.52 -5.33 1.73
N ARG A 40 5.84 -6.24 1.01
CA ARG A 40 4.45 -6.60 1.32
C ARG A 40 4.30 -7.25 2.69
N THR A 41 5.22 -8.11 3.08
CA THR A 41 5.22 -8.76 4.40
C THR A 41 5.41 -7.73 5.51
N LEU A 42 6.31 -6.74 5.33
CA LEU A 42 6.47 -5.64 6.29
C LEU A 42 5.16 -4.88 6.50
N TRP A 43 4.51 -4.48 5.42
CA TRP A 43 3.24 -3.74 5.49
C TRP A 43 2.10 -4.59 6.04
N GLN A 44 2.05 -5.87 5.70
CA GLN A 44 1.08 -6.81 6.24
C GLN A 44 1.26 -7.02 7.74
N ASP A 45 2.50 -7.22 8.21
CA ASP A 45 2.79 -7.36 9.65
C ASP A 45 2.33 -6.10 10.39
N THR A 46 2.65 -4.92 9.85
CA THR A 46 2.20 -3.65 10.41
C THR A 46 0.68 -3.53 10.45
N LEU A 47 -0.01 -3.88 9.35
CA LEU A 47 -1.48 -3.86 9.27
C LEU A 47 -2.13 -4.73 10.36
N LEU A 48 -1.54 -5.90 10.63
CA LEU A 48 -2.03 -6.85 11.66
C LEU A 48 -1.84 -6.35 13.10
N THR A 49 -1.00 -5.34 13.33
CA THR A 49 -0.86 -4.71 14.66
C THR A 49 -1.96 -3.70 14.98
N ILE A 50 -2.76 -3.31 13.98
CA ILE A 50 -3.81 -2.29 14.10
C ILE A 50 -5.15 -2.99 14.34
N THR A 51 -5.88 -2.58 15.39
CA THR A 51 -7.12 -3.27 15.84
C THR A 51 -8.28 -3.15 14.85
N ASP A 52 -8.38 -2.04 14.14
CA ASP A 52 -9.41 -1.78 13.12
C ASP A 52 -8.78 -0.95 11.99
N PRO A 53 -7.97 -1.58 11.12
CA PRO A 53 -7.21 -0.82 10.15
C PRO A 53 -8.07 -0.30 9.01
N GLY A 54 -7.78 0.93 8.58
CA GLY A 54 -8.32 1.46 7.34
C GLY A 54 -7.80 0.75 6.08
N ASN A 55 -8.33 1.18 4.93
CA ASN A 55 -7.92 0.68 3.61
C ASN A 55 -6.73 1.43 3.00
N ILE A 56 -6.11 2.35 3.75
CA ILE A 56 -4.89 3.06 3.37
C ILE A 56 -3.90 3.02 4.52
N LEU A 57 -2.65 2.63 4.22
CA LEU A 57 -1.50 2.78 5.11
C LEU A 57 -0.55 3.84 4.56
N LEU A 58 0.08 4.59 5.45
CA LEU A 58 0.94 5.73 5.11
C LEU A 58 2.20 5.68 5.97
N ALA A 59 3.36 5.84 5.35
CA ALA A 59 4.58 6.20 6.06
C ALA A 59 4.64 7.72 6.21
N CYS A 60 4.37 8.23 7.41
CA CYS A 60 4.35 9.66 7.70
C CYS A 60 5.58 10.10 8.51
N GLU A 61 5.97 11.36 8.37
CA GLU A 61 7.05 11.95 9.18
C GLU A 61 6.71 12.00 10.67
N SER A 62 5.42 12.19 11.02
CA SER A 62 4.99 12.33 12.41
C SER A 62 3.64 11.65 12.69
N SER A 63 3.55 11.04 13.87
CA SER A 63 2.30 10.55 14.49
C SER A 63 1.70 11.53 15.50
N SER A 64 2.40 12.63 15.81
CA SER A 64 2.01 13.54 16.91
C SER A 64 1.10 14.69 16.49
N CYS A 65 0.71 14.76 15.21
CA CYS A 65 -0.15 15.79 14.65
C CYS A 65 -1.30 15.19 13.83
N ALA A 66 -2.24 16.02 13.40
CA ALA A 66 -3.28 15.60 12.48
C ALA A 66 -2.65 15.07 11.17
N LEU A 67 -3.39 14.21 10.47
CA LEU A 67 -2.86 13.59 9.25
C LEU A 67 -2.56 14.61 8.15
N GLU A 68 -3.34 15.70 8.09
CA GLU A 68 -3.14 16.79 7.15
C GLU A 68 -1.91 17.67 7.44
N ASP A 69 -1.41 17.64 8.67
CA ASP A 69 -0.28 18.45 9.14
C ASP A 69 1.08 17.73 9.04
N THR A 70 1.10 16.46 8.59
CA THR A 70 2.34 15.70 8.35
C THR A 70 2.63 15.57 6.85
N LYS A 71 3.82 15.09 6.50
CA LYS A 71 4.14 14.67 5.13
C LYS A 71 4.37 13.18 5.03
N LEU A 72 4.23 12.68 3.81
CA LEU A 72 4.62 11.33 3.43
C LEU A 72 6.15 11.24 3.39
N THR A 73 6.70 10.14 3.85
CA THR A 73 8.15 9.90 3.89
C THR A 73 8.47 8.44 3.60
N TRP A 74 9.74 8.05 3.71
CA TRP A 74 10.19 6.67 3.54
C TRP A 74 9.95 5.83 4.79
N VAL A 75 9.78 4.52 4.60
CA VAL A 75 9.31 3.61 5.66
C VAL A 75 10.24 3.55 6.88
N VAL A 76 11.55 3.58 6.67
CA VAL A 76 12.53 3.44 7.76
C VAL A 76 12.47 4.66 8.70
N GLY A 77 11.99 4.44 9.91
CA GLY A 77 11.84 5.46 10.95
C GLY A 77 10.56 6.30 10.81
N ALA A 78 9.68 5.98 9.86
CA ALA A 78 8.39 6.65 9.72
C ALA A 78 7.42 6.29 10.84
N ALA A 79 6.54 7.23 11.13
CA ALA A 79 5.29 6.95 11.81
C ALA A 79 4.33 6.27 10.82
N ILE A 80 4.06 4.98 11.01
CA ILE A 80 3.04 4.30 10.21
C ILE A 80 1.67 4.69 10.72
N ARG A 81 0.83 5.18 9.81
CA ARG A 81 -0.54 5.61 10.10
C ARG A 81 -1.50 4.94 9.13
N ASP A 82 -2.73 4.72 9.58
CA ASP A 82 -3.81 4.25 8.73
C ASP A 82 -4.92 5.30 8.60
N THR A 83 -5.69 5.17 7.52
CA THR A 83 -6.93 5.93 7.31
C THR A 83 -7.83 5.18 6.35
N SER A 84 -9.10 5.54 6.33
CA SER A 84 -10.09 4.98 5.40
C SER A 84 -10.49 6.01 4.34
N ILE A 85 -10.58 5.54 3.11
CA ILE A 85 -11.21 6.27 2.00
C ILE A 85 -12.39 5.48 1.46
N ASN A 86 -13.46 6.20 1.09
CA ASN A 86 -14.71 5.58 0.60
C ASN A 86 -14.86 5.64 -0.93
N GLN A 87 -13.89 6.25 -1.62
CA GLN A 87 -13.84 6.35 -3.07
C GLN A 87 -12.40 6.50 -3.54
N ALA A 88 -12.05 5.87 -4.66
CA ALA A 88 -10.68 5.88 -5.18
C ALA A 88 -10.14 7.30 -5.40
N GLY A 89 -10.98 8.26 -5.81
CA GLY A 89 -10.57 9.65 -6.00
C GLY A 89 -10.13 10.38 -4.72
N ALA A 90 -10.57 9.94 -3.54
CA ALA A 90 -10.21 10.59 -2.28
C ALA A 90 -8.72 10.44 -1.94
N ILE A 91 -8.04 9.44 -2.51
CA ILE A 91 -6.59 9.26 -2.35
C ILE A 91 -5.80 10.44 -2.93
N VAL A 92 -6.35 11.11 -3.96
CA VAL A 92 -5.66 12.21 -4.65
C VAL A 92 -5.46 13.38 -3.68
N ASN A 93 -6.55 13.82 -3.04
CA ASN A 93 -6.50 14.90 -2.06
C ASN A 93 -5.64 14.51 -0.85
N LEU A 94 -5.78 13.28 -0.36
CA LEU A 94 -4.98 12.79 0.77
C LEU A 94 -3.47 12.86 0.47
N LEU A 95 -3.03 12.32 -0.66
CA LEU A 95 -1.61 12.34 -1.03
C LEU A 95 -1.09 13.76 -1.28
N GLN A 96 -1.88 14.62 -1.91
CA GLN A 96 -1.51 16.03 -2.13
C GLN A 96 -1.29 16.77 -0.80
N THR A 97 -2.18 16.61 0.16
CA THR A 97 -2.02 17.19 1.51
C THR A 97 -0.74 16.70 2.19
N LEU A 98 -0.42 15.40 2.01
CA LEU A 98 0.80 14.78 2.51
C LEU A 98 2.07 15.17 1.72
N GLY A 99 1.99 16.12 0.79
CA GLY A 99 3.14 16.68 0.06
C GLY A 99 3.53 15.95 -1.21
N VAL A 100 2.71 15.01 -1.69
CA VAL A 100 2.92 14.37 -3.00
C VAL A 100 2.53 15.36 -4.11
N ALA A 101 3.35 15.42 -5.17
CA ALA A 101 3.04 16.26 -6.33
C ALA A 101 1.71 15.86 -6.99
N SER A 102 0.90 16.85 -7.39
CA SER A 102 -0.46 16.63 -7.90
C SER A 102 -0.54 15.62 -9.03
N HIS A 103 0.37 15.71 -10.00
CA HIS A 103 0.42 14.80 -11.15
C HIS A 103 0.63 13.33 -10.74
N LEU A 104 1.43 13.07 -9.70
CA LEU A 104 1.63 11.72 -9.16
C LEU A 104 0.38 11.24 -8.43
N ALA A 105 -0.19 12.08 -7.56
CA ALA A 105 -1.40 11.75 -6.82
C ALA A 105 -2.58 11.43 -7.76
N GLU A 106 -2.75 12.20 -8.83
CA GLU A 106 -3.81 11.99 -9.85
C GLU A 106 -3.61 10.71 -10.68
N ALA A 107 -2.40 10.17 -10.75
CA ALA A 107 -2.12 8.91 -11.44
C ALA A 107 -2.49 7.68 -10.60
N VAL A 108 -2.47 7.79 -9.27
CA VAL A 108 -2.69 6.67 -8.34
C VAL A 108 -4.00 5.90 -8.62
N PRO A 109 -5.18 6.54 -8.75
CA PRO A 109 -6.43 5.80 -9.03
C PRO A 109 -6.41 4.96 -10.30
N LYS A 110 -5.57 5.31 -11.29
CA LYS A 110 -5.45 4.59 -12.56
C LYS A 110 -4.54 3.37 -12.46
N HIS A 111 -3.63 3.35 -11.50
CA HIS A 111 -2.57 2.33 -11.39
C HIS A 111 -2.66 1.47 -10.12
N CYS A 112 -3.52 1.85 -9.17
CA CYS A 112 -3.79 1.10 -7.95
C CYS A 112 -5.22 0.54 -8.00
N PRO A 113 -5.44 -0.64 -8.64
CA PRO A 113 -6.76 -1.26 -8.69
C PRO A 113 -7.25 -1.67 -7.29
N GLY A 114 -8.56 -1.61 -7.08
CA GLY A 114 -9.18 -1.97 -5.79
C GLY A 114 -9.02 -0.90 -4.70
N LEU A 115 -8.62 0.32 -5.05
CA LEU A 115 -8.62 1.44 -4.10
C LEU A 115 -10.02 1.73 -3.57
N ALA A 116 -10.09 2.02 -2.27
CA ALA A 116 -11.33 2.23 -1.53
C ALA A 116 -12.24 1.00 -1.42
N GLU A 117 -11.74 -0.20 -1.74
CA GLU A 117 -12.45 -1.47 -1.57
C GLU A 117 -11.89 -2.25 -0.36
N GLU A 118 -12.03 -3.58 -0.34
CA GLU A 118 -11.58 -4.47 0.74
C GLU A 118 -10.05 -4.57 0.87
N MET A 119 -9.31 -4.04 -0.10
CA MET A 119 -7.87 -4.15 -0.19
C MET A 119 -7.19 -2.92 0.39
N THR A 120 -6.20 -3.14 1.26
CA THR A 120 -5.38 -2.05 1.78
C THR A 120 -4.26 -1.71 0.80
N TRP A 121 -4.03 -0.41 0.58
CA TRP A 121 -2.86 0.08 -0.12
C TRP A 121 -1.95 0.88 0.82
N ALA A 122 -0.67 0.52 0.85
CA ALA A 122 0.37 1.29 1.53
C ALA A 122 1.01 2.30 0.58
N PHE A 123 1.18 3.54 1.03
CA PHE A 123 1.87 4.60 0.31
C PHE A 123 3.02 5.18 1.11
N TYR A 124 4.12 5.47 0.43
CA TYR A 124 5.33 6.05 1.02
C TYR A 124 6.19 6.69 -0.07
N LEU A 125 7.16 7.53 0.33
CA LEU A 125 8.18 8.06 -0.57
C LEU A 125 9.46 7.26 -0.48
N GLU A 126 10.17 7.06 -1.59
CA GLU A 126 11.58 6.64 -1.55
C GLU A 126 12.49 7.86 -1.30
N ARG A 127 13.74 7.63 -0.91
CA ARG A 127 14.73 8.72 -0.67
C ARG A 127 14.94 9.65 -1.87
N HIS A 128 14.67 9.15 -3.08
CA HIS A 128 14.78 9.90 -4.32
C HIS A 128 13.45 10.59 -4.74
N GLY A 129 12.45 10.62 -3.85
CA GLY A 129 11.17 11.29 -4.07
C GLY A 129 10.14 10.48 -4.87
N TRP A 130 10.38 9.20 -5.11
CA TRP A 130 9.41 8.35 -5.82
C TRP A 130 8.24 8.02 -4.93
N LEU A 131 7.01 8.22 -5.41
CA LEU A 131 5.83 7.73 -4.74
C LEU A 131 5.74 6.22 -4.97
N THR A 132 5.78 5.44 -3.89
CA THR A 132 5.59 3.99 -3.97
C THR A 132 4.23 3.61 -3.41
N ALA A 133 3.53 2.76 -4.14
CA ALA A 133 2.28 2.13 -3.76
C ALA A 133 2.47 0.62 -3.64
N CYS A 134 2.13 0.06 -2.49
CA CYS A 134 2.27 -1.36 -2.18
C CYS A 134 0.91 -1.96 -1.82
N PRO A 135 0.43 -2.98 -2.56
CA PRO A 135 -0.81 -3.65 -2.26
C PRO A 135 -0.67 -4.64 -1.10
N VAL A 136 -1.54 -4.54 -0.09
CA VAL A 136 -1.46 -5.33 1.15
C VAL A 136 -2.75 -6.15 1.33
N LEU A 137 -2.59 -7.44 1.65
CA LEU A 137 -3.74 -8.26 2.04
C LEU A 137 -3.95 -8.15 3.56
N PRO A 138 -5.18 -7.92 4.02
CA PRO A 138 -5.51 -7.93 5.45
C PRO A 138 -5.40 -9.32 6.08
N GLN A 139 -5.28 -10.37 5.28
CA GLN A 139 -5.18 -11.76 5.73
C GLN A 139 -3.81 -12.32 5.35
N ARG A 140 -3.11 -12.93 6.30
CA ARG A 140 -2.10 -13.94 5.96
C ARG A 140 -2.86 -15.08 5.27
N PRO A 141 -2.49 -15.56 4.06
CA PRO A 141 -3.08 -16.80 3.58
C PRO A 141 -2.84 -17.82 4.69
N LEU A 142 -3.93 -18.45 5.17
CA LEU A 142 -3.83 -19.57 6.08
C LEU A 142 -2.96 -20.62 5.39
N ASP A 143 -1.70 -20.72 5.79
CA ASP A 143 -0.85 -21.82 5.39
C ASP A 143 -1.60 -23.11 5.74
N CYS A 144 -1.84 -23.92 4.72
CA CYS A 144 -2.50 -25.21 4.86
C CYS A 144 -1.74 -26.08 5.88
N GLN A 145 -2.43 -26.36 6.98
CA GLN A 145 -2.36 -27.57 7.81
C GLN A 145 -1.10 -27.83 8.64
N GLY A 146 -1.33 -27.83 9.96
CA GLY A 146 -0.52 -28.57 10.91
C GLY A 146 -0.46 -30.05 10.54
N HIS A 147 0.76 -30.55 10.42
CA HIS A 147 1.05 -31.96 10.52
C HIS A 147 1.25 -32.28 12.02
N ASP A 148 0.15 -32.52 12.73
CA ASP A 148 0.21 -33.18 14.03
C ASP A 148 0.46 -34.68 13.80
N SER A 149 1.73 -35.09 13.79
CA SER A 149 2.10 -36.51 13.94
C SER A 149 1.95 -36.91 15.40
N ARG A 150 0.72 -37.03 15.90
CA ARG A 150 0.44 -37.89 17.06
C ARG A 150 -0.78 -38.75 16.77
N LYS A 151 -0.53 -39.90 16.16
CA LYS A 151 -1.27 -41.11 16.52
C LYS A 151 -0.27 -42.21 16.85
N LEU A 152 -0.47 -42.68 18.09
CA LEU A 152 -0.04 -43.90 18.76
C LEU A 152 0.41 -45.04 17.84
#